data_AF-A0A5E5PSC8-F1
#
_entry.id   AF-A0A5E5PSC8-F1
#
_cell.length_a   1.000
_cell.length_b   1.000
_cell.length_c   1.000
_cell.angle_alpha   90.00
_cell.angle_beta   90.00
_cell.angle_gamma   90.00
#
_symmetry.space_group_name_H-M   'P 1'
#
loop_
_entity.id
_entity.type
_entity.pdbx_description
1 polymer ?
#
loop_
_entity_poly.entity_id
_entity_poly.type
_entity_poly.pdbx_seq_one_letter_code
_entity_poly.pdbx_strand_id
1 'polypeptide(L)'
;MSNKSENIDTYNALKSVAEHLKESDKKVQVIFAHNGVGKTRLSRAFKELATTSDTLYFNAFTEDLFHWDNDLENDTTRVLQLKESKFFKVFEGHGFDIERRVRELLNRYVDFDFSIDLKAKKVSFSREITKEGKSEKVEDIKISRGEENIFVWSFFLAIAQLAIDKDENYKWVKTIYIDDPISSLDDNNVIIVASYLAKLIKDSKGKKFIISTHHGLFYNVIFNQLKKSDKYLLTKNGEKYKLEALKS
;
A
#
# COMPACT_ATOMS: atom_id res chain seq x y z
N MET A 1 -39.85 7.36 18.17
CA MET A 1 -38.90 7.13 17.05
C MET A 1 -38.03 5.95 17.45
N SER A 2 -38.15 4.81 16.77
CA SER A 2 -37.42 3.60 17.15
C SER A 2 -35.94 3.73 16.75
N ASN A 3 -35.04 3.63 17.73
CA ASN A 3 -33.63 3.39 17.50
C ASN A 3 -33.48 2.06 16.73
N LYS A 4 -33.25 2.16 15.41
CA LYS A 4 -32.77 1.01 14.63
C LYS A 4 -31.34 0.76 15.06
N SER A 5 -31.11 -0.38 15.70
CA SER A 5 -29.80 -0.87 16.15
C SER A 5 -28.71 -0.60 15.11
N GLU A 6 -27.70 0.16 15.51
CA GLU A 6 -26.42 0.26 14.80
C GLU A 6 -25.80 -1.16 14.77
N ASN A 7 -25.39 -1.66 13.59
CA ASN A 7 -24.68 -2.93 13.48
C ASN A 7 -23.25 -2.73 14.02
N ILE A 8 -23.12 -2.82 15.34
CA ILE A 8 -21.86 -2.70 16.07
C ILE A 8 -21.50 -4.07 16.63
N ASP A 9 -20.45 -4.66 16.07
CA ASP A 9 -19.89 -5.89 16.59
C ASP A 9 -18.75 -5.59 17.56
N THR A 10 -18.73 -6.26 18.71
CA THR A 10 -17.68 -6.11 19.73
C THR A 10 -16.84 -7.38 19.81
N TYR A 11 -15.53 -7.22 19.79
CA TYR A 11 -14.56 -8.30 19.77
C TYR A 11 -13.57 -8.17 20.93
N ASN A 12 -13.18 -9.30 21.50
CA ASN A 12 -12.18 -9.34 22.57
C ASN A 12 -10.73 -9.28 22.04
N ALA A 13 -10.52 -9.47 20.73
CA ALA A 13 -9.19 -9.44 20.11
C ALA A 13 -9.27 -9.02 18.63
N LEU A 14 -8.18 -8.45 18.12
CA LEU A 14 -8.03 -8.14 16.68
C LEU A 14 -8.07 -9.39 15.81
N LYS A 15 -7.71 -10.57 16.35
CA LYS A 15 -7.83 -11.84 15.63
C LYS A 15 -9.28 -12.10 15.22
N SER A 16 -10.24 -11.87 16.13
CA SER A 16 -11.66 -12.06 15.83
C SER A 16 -12.20 -11.02 14.83
N VAL A 17 -11.67 -9.79 14.86
CA VAL A 17 -11.95 -8.79 13.81
C VAL A 17 -11.42 -9.29 12.46
N ALA A 18 -10.20 -9.83 12.41
CA ALA A 18 -9.61 -10.36 11.20
C ALA A 18 -10.36 -11.59 10.65
N GLU A 19 -10.88 -12.46 11.53
CA GLU A 19 -11.76 -13.59 11.16
C GLU A 19 -13.03 -13.08 10.47
N HIS A 20 -13.73 -12.09 11.07
CA HIS A 20 -14.90 -11.46 10.45
C HIS A 20 -14.59 -10.87 9.06
N LEU A 21 -13.48 -10.13 8.93
CA LEU A 21 -13.07 -9.55 7.64
C LEU A 21 -12.74 -10.62 6.60
N LYS A 22 -12.24 -11.79 7.04
CA LYS A 22 -11.87 -12.90 6.15
C LYS A 22 -13.11 -13.61 5.62
N GLU A 23 -14.09 -13.86 6.49
CA GLU A 23 -15.35 -14.56 6.18
C GLU A 23 -16.32 -13.75 5.30
N SER A 24 -16.20 -12.43 5.29
CA SER A 24 -17.04 -11.57 4.44
C SER A 24 -16.88 -11.89 2.94
N ASP A 25 -17.98 -12.08 2.21
CA ASP A 25 -17.97 -12.27 0.75
C ASP A 25 -17.80 -10.97 -0.05
N LYS A 26 -17.60 -9.85 0.65
CA LYS A 26 -17.52 -8.54 0.01
C LYS A 26 -16.21 -8.36 -0.71
N LYS A 27 -16.32 -7.91 -1.97
CA LYS A 27 -15.17 -7.56 -2.81
C LYS A 27 -14.28 -6.51 -2.14
N VAL A 28 -14.85 -5.53 -1.46
CA VAL A 28 -14.11 -4.40 -0.89
C VAL A 28 -14.62 -4.12 0.52
N GLN A 29 -13.69 -4.03 1.47
CA GLN A 29 -13.92 -3.63 2.84
C GLN A 29 -12.98 -2.47 3.18
N VAL A 30 -13.51 -1.36 3.69
CA VAL A 30 -12.76 -0.13 4.00
C VAL A 30 -12.94 0.19 5.47
N ILE A 31 -11.84 0.32 6.21
CA ILE A 31 -11.82 0.47 7.66
C ILE A 31 -11.14 1.79 8.00
N PHE A 32 -11.87 2.68 8.65
CA PHE A 32 -11.27 3.85 9.28
C PHE A 32 -10.89 3.51 10.73
N ALA A 33 -9.67 3.84 11.14
CA ALA A 33 -9.26 3.73 12.54
C ALA A 33 -8.16 4.75 12.87
N HIS A 34 -8.30 5.44 14.00
CA HIS A 34 -7.27 6.36 14.50
C HIS A 34 -5.92 5.65 14.76
N ASN A 35 -4.86 6.45 14.87
CA ASN A 35 -3.55 5.96 15.27
C ASN A 35 -3.62 5.34 16.68
N GLY A 36 -2.85 4.26 16.89
CA GLY A 36 -2.86 3.50 18.15
C GLY A 36 -3.97 2.44 18.28
N VAL A 37 -5.04 2.49 17.47
CA VAL A 37 -6.12 1.46 17.51
C VAL A 37 -5.59 0.07 17.13
N GLY A 38 -4.55 -0.01 16.30
CA GLY A 38 -3.87 -1.27 15.97
C GLY A 38 -4.13 -1.81 14.57
N LYS A 39 -4.33 -0.94 13.57
CA LYS A 39 -4.52 -1.33 12.16
C LYS A 39 -3.39 -2.23 11.63
N THR A 40 -2.14 -1.90 11.92
CA THR A 40 -0.99 -2.77 11.56
C THR A 40 -1.03 -4.12 12.26
N ARG A 41 -1.43 -4.17 13.53
CA ARG A 41 -1.66 -5.43 14.25
C ARG A 41 -2.82 -6.23 13.66
N LEU A 42 -3.86 -5.56 13.15
CA LEU A 42 -4.98 -6.20 12.45
C LEU A 42 -4.52 -6.82 11.14
N SER A 43 -3.73 -6.11 10.33
CA SER A 43 -3.16 -6.65 9.08
C SER A 43 -2.29 -7.88 9.34
N ARG A 44 -1.53 -7.87 10.45
CA ARG A 44 -0.73 -9.01 10.90
C ARG A 44 -1.60 -10.17 11.38
N ALA A 45 -2.62 -9.91 12.19
CA ALA A 45 -3.57 -10.95 12.62
C ALA A 45 -4.24 -11.61 11.41
N PHE A 46 -4.62 -10.82 10.40
CA PHE A 46 -5.16 -11.34 9.14
C PHE A 46 -4.16 -12.24 8.40
N LYS A 47 -2.87 -11.87 8.38
CA LYS A 47 -1.79 -12.69 7.82
C LYS A 47 -1.61 -14.01 8.57
N GLU A 48 -1.70 -14.00 9.89
CA GLU A 48 -1.57 -15.20 10.73
C GLU A 48 -2.76 -16.17 10.57
N LEU A 49 -3.94 -15.67 10.19
CA LEU A 49 -5.11 -16.50 9.86
C LEU A 49 -5.04 -17.15 8.47
N ALA A 50 -4.18 -16.66 7.58
CA ALA A 50 -4.09 -17.15 6.22
C ALA A 50 -3.25 -18.45 6.18
N THR A 51 -3.94 -19.60 6.16
CA THR A 51 -3.31 -20.92 6.02
C THR A 51 -2.59 -21.08 4.68
N THR A 52 -3.08 -20.41 3.65
CA THR A 52 -2.41 -20.23 2.36
C THR A 52 -1.86 -18.81 2.26
N SER A 53 -0.64 -18.65 1.76
CA SER A 53 -0.02 -17.33 1.57
C SER A 53 -0.61 -16.59 0.35
N ASP A 54 -1.93 -16.42 0.31
CA ASP A 54 -2.73 -15.95 -0.84
C ASP A 54 -3.03 -14.44 -0.82
N THR A 55 -2.47 -13.72 0.14
CA THR A 55 -2.72 -12.29 0.34
C THR A 55 -1.45 -11.46 0.06
N LEU A 56 -1.60 -10.44 -0.79
CA LEU A 56 -0.60 -9.41 -1.05
C LEU A 56 -0.84 -8.27 -0.07
N TYR A 57 0.21 -7.85 0.64
CA TYR A 57 0.11 -6.82 1.68
C TYR A 57 0.84 -5.55 1.26
N PHE A 58 0.24 -4.41 1.60
CA PHE A 58 0.93 -3.15 1.83
C PHE A 58 0.75 -2.79 3.30
N ASN A 59 1.84 -2.70 4.04
CA ASN A 59 1.91 -2.30 5.44
C ASN A 59 3.37 -1.98 5.78
N ALA A 60 3.63 -1.56 7.02
CA ALA A 60 4.98 -1.26 7.49
C ALA A 60 6.02 -2.37 7.19
N PHE A 61 5.66 -3.65 7.27
CA PHE A 61 6.58 -4.75 6.96
C PHE A 61 6.92 -4.85 5.46
N THR A 62 6.03 -4.38 4.60
CA THR A 62 6.27 -4.29 3.15
C THR A 62 7.17 -3.11 2.85
N GLU A 63 6.99 -1.99 3.55
CA GLU A 63 7.91 -0.85 3.48
C GLU A 63 9.31 -1.25 3.92
N ASP A 64 9.44 -2.03 4.99
CA ASP A 64 10.73 -2.55 5.50
C ASP A 64 11.47 -3.49 4.53
N LEU A 65 10.83 -3.91 3.43
CA LEU A 65 11.50 -4.63 2.33
C LEU A 65 12.43 -3.71 1.53
N PHE A 66 12.22 -2.40 1.62
CA PHE A 66 13.03 -1.34 1.03
C PHE A 66 13.82 -0.66 2.14
N HIS A 67 15.14 -0.79 2.12
CA HIS A 67 15.99 -0.27 3.20
C HIS A 67 17.16 0.53 2.65
N TRP A 68 17.37 1.72 3.18
CA TRP A 68 18.51 2.54 2.79
C TRP A 68 19.81 1.96 3.34
N ASP A 69 20.74 1.70 2.44
CA ASP A 69 22.14 1.52 2.76
C ASP A 69 22.83 2.87 2.57
N ASN A 70 22.90 3.62 3.66
CA ASN A 70 23.61 4.90 3.69
C ASN A 70 25.04 4.58 4.11
N ASP A 71 25.97 4.49 3.17
CA ASP A 71 27.40 4.51 3.50
C ASP A 71 27.75 5.90 4.05
N LEU A 72 27.62 6.06 5.36
CA LEU A 72 27.92 7.30 6.08
C LEU A 72 29.43 7.56 6.18
N GLU A 73 30.28 6.56 5.96
CA GLU A 73 31.73 6.68 6.11
C GLU A 73 32.37 7.30 4.87
N ASN A 74 31.93 6.90 3.67
CA ASN A 74 32.50 7.43 2.42
C ASN A 74 31.56 8.36 1.63
N ASP A 75 30.27 8.43 1.97
CA ASP A 75 29.23 9.21 1.28
C ASP A 75 29.19 9.00 -0.25
N THR A 76 29.64 7.83 -0.72
CA THR A 76 29.81 7.54 -2.16
C THR A 76 28.68 6.70 -2.76
N THR A 77 27.90 5.98 -1.95
CA THR A 77 26.76 5.19 -2.46
C THR A 77 25.52 5.38 -1.60
N ARG A 78 24.47 5.96 -2.20
CA ARG A 78 23.16 6.15 -1.59
C ARG A 78 22.14 5.31 -2.35
N VAL A 79 21.96 4.08 -1.91
CA VAL A 79 21.10 3.10 -2.59
C VAL A 79 20.05 2.55 -1.65
N LEU A 80 18.88 2.26 -2.22
CA LEU A 80 17.81 1.56 -1.53
C LEU A 80 17.94 0.06 -1.84
N GLN A 81 18.28 -0.74 -0.83
CA GLN A 81 18.41 -2.18 -0.92
C GLN A 81 17.04 -2.87 -0.81
N LEU A 82 16.87 -3.93 -1.61
CA LEU A 82 15.67 -4.77 -1.65
C LEU A 82 15.94 -6.09 -0.93
N LYS A 83 15.16 -6.39 0.11
CA LYS A 83 15.27 -7.66 0.86
C LYS A 83 14.68 -8.84 0.10
N GLU A 84 15.10 -10.05 0.45
CA GLU A 84 14.48 -11.28 -0.08
C GLU A 84 13.00 -11.37 0.28
N SER A 85 12.15 -11.45 -0.74
CA SER A 85 10.70 -11.59 -0.55
C SER A 85 10.02 -12.04 -1.82
N LYS A 86 8.95 -12.83 -1.67
CA LYS A 86 8.05 -13.17 -2.79
C LYS A 86 7.43 -11.94 -3.46
N PHE A 87 7.45 -10.80 -2.76
CA PHE A 87 7.04 -9.51 -3.28
C PHE A 87 7.80 -9.14 -4.56
N PHE A 88 9.11 -9.45 -4.61
CA PHE A 88 10.00 -9.12 -5.72
C PHE A 88 10.08 -10.19 -6.82
N LYS A 89 9.19 -11.19 -6.83
CA LYS A 89 9.14 -12.22 -7.88
C LYS A 89 8.96 -11.68 -9.31
N VAL A 90 8.47 -10.44 -9.45
CA VAL A 90 8.41 -9.75 -10.76
C VAL A 90 9.75 -9.71 -11.49
N PHE A 91 10.87 -9.78 -10.76
CA PHE A 91 12.21 -9.80 -11.35
C PHE A 91 12.57 -11.15 -12.00
N GLU A 92 11.85 -12.23 -11.71
CA GLU A 92 12.10 -13.60 -12.22
C GLU A 92 11.48 -13.84 -13.62
N GLY A 93 11.51 -12.85 -14.53
CA GLY A 93 11.08 -13.02 -15.92
C GLY A 93 10.58 -11.77 -16.65
N HIS A 94 10.17 -10.72 -15.91
CA HIS A 94 9.58 -9.49 -16.47
C HIS A 94 10.18 -8.20 -15.88
N GLY A 95 11.45 -8.21 -15.48
CA GLY A 95 12.11 -7.10 -14.78
C GLY A 95 12.05 -5.73 -15.49
N PHE A 96 11.98 -5.69 -16.83
CA PHE A 96 11.81 -4.41 -17.56
C PHE A 96 10.39 -3.84 -17.49
N ASP A 97 9.35 -4.66 -17.32
CA ASP A 97 7.96 -4.17 -17.31
C ASP A 97 7.63 -3.48 -15.98
N ILE A 98 8.27 -3.89 -14.88
CA ILE A 98 8.00 -3.28 -13.56
C ILE A 98 8.54 -1.86 -13.46
N GLU A 99 9.76 -1.58 -13.93
CA GLU A 99 10.31 -0.21 -13.88
C GLU A 99 9.42 0.77 -14.63
N ARG A 100 8.98 0.39 -15.84
CA ARG A 100 8.05 1.20 -16.65
C ARG A 100 6.74 1.47 -15.92
N ARG A 101 6.11 0.42 -15.36
CA ARG A 101 4.85 0.55 -14.61
C ARG A 101 5.01 1.43 -13.37
N VAL A 102 6.11 1.28 -12.65
CA VAL A 102 6.39 2.10 -11.47
C VAL A 102 6.62 3.56 -11.87
N ARG A 103 7.36 3.84 -12.93
CA ARG A 103 7.54 5.21 -13.47
C ARG A 103 6.23 5.86 -13.88
N GLU A 104 5.35 5.14 -14.58
CA GLU A 104 4.04 5.65 -15.00
C GLU A 104 3.15 6.08 -13.83
N LEU A 105 3.36 5.49 -12.65
CA LEU A 105 2.69 5.85 -11.41
C LEU A 105 3.41 6.99 -10.69
N LEU A 106 4.73 6.85 -10.57
CA LEU A 106 5.60 7.70 -9.75
C LEU A 106 5.74 9.12 -10.30
N ASN A 107 5.91 9.27 -11.63
CA ASN A 107 6.15 10.57 -12.29
C ASN A 107 4.99 11.57 -12.15
N ARG A 108 3.86 11.15 -11.58
CA ARG A 108 2.71 12.02 -11.25
C ARG A 108 2.93 12.82 -9.98
N TYR A 109 3.88 12.40 -9.15
CA TYR A 109 4.04 12.87 -7.77
C TYR A 109 5.43 13.47 -7.50
N VAL A 110 6.44 13.06 -8.29
CA VAL A 110 7.84 13.37 -8.03
C VAL A 110 8.58 13.72 -9.32
N ASP A 111 9.72 14.37 -9.17
CA ASP A 111 10.60 14.86 -10.23
C ASP A 111 11.92 14.07 -10.34
N PHE A 112 12.06 12.98 -9.58
CA PHE A 112 13.19 12.07 -9.67
C PHE A 112 12.88 10.85 -10.54
N ASP A 113 13.94 10.18 -10.92
CA ASP A 113 14.01 9.02 -11.77
C ASP A 113 14.78 7.90 -11.02
N PHE A 114 14.56 6.62 -11.32
CA PHE A 114 15.22 5.50 -10.64
C PHE A 114 15.66 4.38 -11.59
N SER A 115 16.68 3.62 -11.19
CA SER A 115 17.10 2.39 -11.87
C SER A 115 17.23 1.23 -10.87
N ILE A 116 16.87 0.02 -11.28
CA ILE A 116 16.97 -1.17 -10.42
C ILE A 116 18.08 -2.10 -10.93
N ASP A 117 19.10 -2.32 -10.11
CA ASP A 117 20.03 -3.42 -10.30
C ASP A 117 19.43 -4.69 -9.67
N LEU A 118 18.88 -5.57 -10.51
CA LEU A 118 18.28 -6.83 -10.09
C LEU A 118 19.29 -7.83 -9.51
N LYS A 119 20.55 -7.79 -9.96
CA LYS A 119 21.60 -8.68 -9.48
C LYS A 119 22.05 -8.25 -8.09
N ALA A 120 22.27 -6.95 -7.92
CA ALA A 120 22.68 -6.37 -6.64
C ALA A 120 21.51 -6.14 -5.68
N LYS A 121 20.26 -6.24 -6.16
CA LYS A 121 19.03 -5.93 -5.41
C LYS A 121 19.06 -4.52 -4.84
N LYS A 122 19.46 -3.55 -5.67
CA LYS A 122 19.63 -2.14 -5.31
C LYS A 122 18.82 -1.25 -6.24
N VAL A 123 18.31 -0.15 -5.70
CA VAL A 123 17.67 0.93 -6.46
C VAL A 123 18.49 2.20 -6.27
N SER A 124 18.83 2.85 -7.38
CA SER A 124 19.53 4.14 -7.41
C SER A 124 18.59 5.28 -7.81
N PHE A 125 18.78 6.39 -7.10
CA PHE A 125 18.25 7.75 -7.23
C PHE A 125 18.81 8.57 -8.38
N SER A 126 18.03 9.22 -9.24
CA SER A 126 18.57 10.29 -10.10
C SER A 126 17.59 11.45 -10.35
N ARG A 127 18.08 12.64 -10.68
CA ARG A 127 17.25 13.82 -11.00
C ARG A 127 17.92 14.67 -12.06
N GLU A 128 17.14 15.22 -12.97
CA GLU A 128 17.62 16.25 -13.90
C GLU A 128 17.60 17.62 -13.20
N ILE A 129 18.75 18.29 -13.22
CA ILE A 129 18.88 19.67 -12.75
C ILE A 129 19.28 20.56 -13.91
N THR A 130 18.74 21.79 -13.94
CA THR A 130 19.20 22.78 -14.90
C THR A 130 20.29 23.63 -14.27
N LYS A 131 21.50 23.57 -14.83
CA LYS A 131 22.64 24.40 -14.43
C LYS A 131 23.12 25.20 -15.64
N GLU A 132 23.13 26.52 -15.49
CA GLU A 132 23.58 27.45 -16.55
C GLU A 132 22.87 27.22 -17.92
N GLY A 133 21.59 26.86 -17.90
CA GLY A 133 20.80 26.59 -19.10
C GLY A 133 21.04 25.24 -19.77
N LYS A 134 21.84 24.35 -19.15
CA LYS A 134 22.02 22.95 -19.58
C LYS A 134 21.36 22.00 -18.58
N SER A 135 20.66 20.98 -19.09
CA SER A 135 20.18 19.87 -18.25
C SER A 135 21.35 18.95 -17.94
N GLU A 136 21.58 18.69 -16.66
CA GLU A 136 22.57 17.75 -16.13
C GLU A 136 21.84 16.71 -15.27
N LYS A 137 22.14 15.43 -15.47
CA LYS A 137 21.58 14.35 -14.66
C LYS A 137 22.48 14.10 -13.46
N VAL A 138 21.93 14.26 -12.26
CA VAL A 138 22.60 13.91 -11.01
C VAL A 138 22.17 12.52 -10.60
N GLU A 139 23.14 11.61 -10.49
CA GLU A 139 22.93 10.22 -10.07
C GLU A 139 23.16 10.05 -8.56
N ASP A 140 22.76 8.89 -8.03
CA ASP A 140 22.89 8.44 -6.63
C ASP A 140 22.41 9.47 -5.59
N ILE A 141 21.28 10.12 -5.87
CA ILE A 141 20.67 11.09 -4.95
C ILE A 141 19.94 10.39 -3.79
N LYS A 142 19.96 11.04 -2.61
CA LYS A 142 19.04 10.69 -1.51
C LYS A 142 17.71 11.39 -1.73
N ILE A 143 16.63 10.62 -1.83
CA ILE A 143 15.26 11.14 -1.84
C ILE A 143 14.72 11.31 -0.41
N SER A 144 13.77 12.22 -0.23
CA SER A 144 13.08 12.48 1.04
C SER A 144 12.27 11.27 1.50
N ARG A 145 11.86 11.25 2.77
CA ARG A 145 11.03 10.17 3.31
C ARG A 145 9.64 10.09 2.64
N GLY A 146 9.07 11.24 2.27
CA GLY A 146 7.81 11.29 1.53
C GLY A 146 7.96 10.69 0.12
N GLU A 147 9.01 11.08 -0.59
CA GLU A 147 9.36 10.51 -1.91
C GLU A 147 9.62 8.99 -1.85
N GLU A 148 10.32 8.52 -0.83
CA GLU A 148 10.53 7.09 -0.58
C GLU A 148 9.19 6.36 -0.39
N ASN A 149 8.29 6.90 0.44
CA ASN A 149 6.96 6.32 0.65
C ASN A 149 6.16 6.24 -0.65
N ILE A 150 6.19 7.30 -1.49
CA ILE A 150 5.50 7.30 -2.79
C ILE A 150 6.12 6.29 -3.75
N PHE A 151 7.45 6.14 -3.75
CA PHE A 151 8.14 5.13 -4.54
C PHE A 151 7.69 3.71 -4.15
N VAL A 152 7.74 3.39 -2.86
CA VAL A 152 7.34 2.07 -2.34
C VAL A 152 5.86 1.80 -2.62
N TRP A 153 5.00 2.80 -2.45
CA TRP A 153 3.58 2.72 -2.82
C TRP A 153 3.36 2.48 -4.32
N SER A 154 4.07 3.21 -5.18
CA SER A 154 4.00 3.04 -6.63
C SER A 154 4.47 1.66 -7.05
N PHE A 155 5.52 1.15 -6.40
CA PHE A 155 6.03 -0.21 -6.58
C PHE A 155 4.98 -1.26 -6.22
N PHE A 156 4.36 -1.11 -5.06
CA PHE A 156 3.26 -1.97 -4.64
C PHE A 156 2.09 -1.94 -5.62
N LEU A 157 1.65 -0.75 -6.06
CA LEU A 157 0.55 -0.62 -7.00
C LEU A 157 0.83 -1.30 -8.34
N ALA A 158 2.08 -1.23 -8.82
CA ALA A 158 2.48 -1.93 -10.04
C ALA A 158 2.38 -3.45 -9.87
N ILE A 159 2.81 -4.01 -8.73
CA ILE A 159 2.62 -5.43 -8.41
C ILE A 159 1.14 -5.80 -8.25
N ALA A 160 0.34 -4.94 -7.58
CA ALA A 160 -1.08 -5.15 -7.42
C ALA A 160 -1.80 -5.20 -8.77
N GLN A 161 -1.39 -4.35 -9.73
CA GLN A 161 -1.88 -4.38 -11.10
C GLN A 161 -1.52 -5.71 -11.79
N LEU A 162 -0.28 -6.19 -11.69
CA LEU A 162 0.12 -7.50 -12.23
C LEU A 162 -0.72 -8.63 -11.65
N ALA A 163 -0.99 -8.59 -10.34
CA ALA A 163 -1.85 -9.56 -9.68
C ALA A 163 -3.29 -9.53 -10.21
N ILE A 164 -3.84 -8.33 -10.46
CA ILE A 164 -5.17 -8.12 -11.05
C ILE A 164 -5.23 -8.62 -12.50
N ASP A 165 -4.17 -8.36 -13.26
CA ASP A 165 -3.99 -8.79 -14.66
C ASP A 165 -3.72 -10.30 -14.78
N LYS A 166 -3.65 -11.02 -13.65
CA LYS A 166 -3.42 -12.47 -13.53
C LYS A 166 -2.06 -12.94 -14.06
N ASP A 167 -1.04 -12.09 -13.93
CA ASP A 167 0.35 -12.44 -14.16
C ASP A 167 0.74 -13.74 -13.42
N GLU A 168 1.53 -14.60 -14.06
CA GLU A 168 1.87 -15.92 -13.53
C GLU A 168 2.55 -15.87 -12.16
N ASN A 169 3.41 -14.88 -11.95
CA ASN A 169 4.15 -14.70 -10.70
C ASN A 169 3.24 -14.30 -9.53
N TYR A 170 2.04 -13.80 -9.83
CA TYR A 170 1.08 -13.27 -8.87
C TYR A 170 -0.30 -13.95 -8.93
N LYS A 171 -0.43 -15.09 -9.64
CA LYS A 171 -1.66 -15.92 -9.65
C LYS A 171 -2.12 -16.35 -8.25
N TRP A 172 -1.19 -16.49 -7.31
CA TRP A 172 -1.46 -16.85 -5.92
C TRP A 172 -2.26 -15.78 -5.15
N VAL A 173 -2.26 -14.53 -5.61
CA VAL A 173 -2.91 -13.40 -4.92
C VAL A 173 -4.42 -13.48 -5.11
N LYS A 174 -5.16 -13.77 -4.05
CA LYS A 174 -6.63 -13.70 -4.00
C LYS A 174 -7.12 -12.44 -3.30
N THR A 175 -6.39 -12.02 -2.28
CA THR A 175 -6.71 -10.83 -1.47
C THR A 175 -5.57 -9.81 -1.53
N ILE A 176 -5.92 -8.53 -1.59
CA ILE A 176 -5.00 -7.41 -1.47
C ILE A 176 -5.36 -6.65 -0.20
N TYR A 177 -4.46 -6.64 0.78
CA TYR A 177 -4.62 -5.96 2.06
C TYR A 177 -3.74 -4.72 2.07
N ILE A 178 -4.33 -3.53 2.29
CA ILE A 178 -3.63 -2.25 2.29
C ILE A 178 -3.85 -1.60 3.65
N ASP A 179 -2.78 -1.40 4.42
CA ASP A 179 -2.77 -0.73 5.71
C ASP A 179 -2.02 0.60 5.62
N ASP A 180 -2.72 1.70 5.90
CA ASP A 180 -2.19 3.07 5.90
C ASP A 180 -1.30 3.37 4.68
N PRO A 181 -1.85 3.32 3.44
CA PRO A 181 -1.05 3.36 2.21
C PRO A 181 -0.24 4.64 2.01
N ILE A 182 -0.59 5.67 2.76
CA ILE A 182 0.01 6.99 2.65
C ILE A 182 0.24 7.54 4.06
N SER A 183 1.46 7.98 4.31
CA SER A 183 1.83 8.80 5.46
C SER A 183 2.63 9.98 4.96
N SER A 184 2.34 11.18 5.49
CA SER A 184 3.09 12.40 5.21
C SER A 184 3.06 12.87 3.74
N LEU A 185 1.89 12.81 3.09
CA LEU A 185 1.63 13.42 1.77
C LEU A 185 0.76 14.68 1.92
N ASP A 186 0.91 15.63 1.01
CA ASP A 186 -0.02 16.76 0.88
C ASP A 186 -1.38 16.31 0.32
N ASP A 187 -2.42 17.11 0.58
CA ASP A 187 -3.81 16.79 0.27
C ASP A 187 -4.05 16.47 -1.22
N ASN A 188 -3.35 17.14 -2.15
CA ASN A 188 -3.51 16.90 -3.59
C ASN A 188 -3.04 15.48 -3.93
N ASN A 189 -1.85 15.12 -3.45
CA ASN A 189 -1.28 13.79 -3.65
C ASN A 189 -2.16 12.70 -3.00
N VAL A 190 -2.73 12.97 -1.82
CA VAL A 190 -3.69 12.06 -1.17
C VAL A 190 -4.91 11.78 -2.05
N ILE A 191 -5.51 12.82 -2.64
CA ILE A 191 -6.70 12.69 -3.50
C ILE A 191 -6.37 11.87 -4.75
N ILE A 192 -5.23 12.14 -5.39
CA ILE A 192 -4.79 11.45 -6.60
C ILE A 192 -4.55 9.97 -6.31
N VAL A 193 -3.81 9.65 -5.23
CA VAL A 193 -3.51 8.27 -4.83
C VAL A 193 -4.80 7.50 -4.52
N ALA A 194 -5.70 8.09 -3.71
CA ALA A 194 -6.98 7.46 -3.38
C ALA A 194 -7.86 7.23 -4.61
N SER A 195 -7.90 8.20 -5.53
CA SER A 195 -8.67 8.10 -6.77
C SER A 195 -8.13 7.02 -7.69
N TYR A 196 -6.80 6.94 -7.83
CA TYR A 196 -6.15 5.90 -8.62
C TYR A 196 -6.43 4.50 -8.04
N LEU A 197 -6.29 4.33 -6.72
CA LEU A 197 -6.60 3.07 -6.05
C LEU A 197 -8.07 2.68 -6.23
N ALA A 198 -9.00 3.62 -6.10
CA ALA A 198 -10.41 3.34 -6.32
C ALA A 198 -10.70 2.91 -7.77
N LYS A 199 -10.04 3.52 -8.77
CA LYS A 199 -10.13 3.10 -10.17
C LYS A 199 -9.60 1.68 -10.36
N LEU A 200 -8.39 1.39 -9.85
CA LEU A 200 -7.78 0.07 -9.88
C LEU A 200 -8.71 -1.02 -9.31
N ILE A 201 -9.35 -0.73 -8.18
CA ILE A 201 -10.28 -1.64 -7.53
C ILE A 201 -11.54 -1.86 -8.35
N LYS A 202 -12.09 -0.81 -8.98
CA LYS A 202 -13.28 -0.94 -9.84
C LYS A 202 -13.01 -1.82 -11.04
N ASP A 203 -11.86 -1.64 -11.67
CA ASP A 203 -11.47 -2.35 -12.89
C ASP A 203 -11.07 -3.80 -12.59
N SER A 204 -10.71 -4.12 -11.35
CA SER A 204 -10.33 -5.47 -10.95
C SER A 204 -11.50 -6.47 -10.95
N LYS A 205 -11.23 -7.73 -11.30
CA LYS A 205 -12.20 -8.83 -11.23
C LYS A 205 -11.59 -10.00 -10.44
N GLY A 206 -12.39 -10.60 -9.56
CA GLY A 206 -11.98 -11.80 -8.82
C GLY A 206 -10.91 -11.58 -7.74
N LYS A 207 -10.69 -10.34 -7.29
CA LYS A 207 -9.80 -10.01 -6.17
C LYS A 207 -10.60 -9.36 -5.04
N LYS A 208 -10.26 -9.71 -3.80
CA LYS A 208 -10.80 -9.09 -2.58
C LYS A 208 -9.85 -7.99 -2.08
N PHE A 209 -10.39 -6.88 -1.61
CA PHE A 209 -9.63 -5.75 -1.09
C PHE A 209 -10.04 -5.45 0.35
N ILE A 210 -9.04 -5.29 1.21
CA ILE A 210 -9.22 -4.80 2.58
C ILE A 210 -8.31 -3.58 2.72
N ILE A 211 -8.89 -2.44 3.05
CA ILE A 211 -8.16 -1.18 3.17
C ILE A 211 -8.38 -0.66 4.57
N SER A 212 -7.31 -0.47 5.34
CA SER A 212 -7.34 0.24 6.62
C SER A 212 -6.60 1.56 6.51
N THR A 213 -7.17 2.63 7.07
CA THR A 213 -6.53 3.96 7.05
C THR A 213 -6.89 4.78 8.29
N HIS A 214 -5.99 5.65 8.73
CA HIS A 214 -6.29 6.76 9.65
C HIS A 214 -6.51 8.09 8.94
N HIS A 215 -6.21 8.18 7.65
CA HIS A 215 -6.20 9.44 6.93
C HIS A 215 -7.62 9.79 6.47
N GLY A 216 -8.23 10.81 7.09
CA GLY A 216 -9.63 11.18 6.85
C GLY A 216 -9.95 11.53 5.39
N LEU A 217 -9.11 12.34 4.74
CA LEU A 217 -9.30 12.70 3.32
C LEU A 217 -9.25 11.48 2.41
N PHE A 218 -8.22 10.64 2.53
CA PHE A 218 -8.11 9.38 1.80
C PHE A 218 -9.33 8.49 2.00
N TYR A 219 -9.75 8.30 3.26
CA TYR A 219 -10.92 7.51 3.59
C TYR A 219 -12.16 8.06 2.90
N ASN A 220 -12.39 9.37 2.94
CA ASN A 220 -13.54 10.01 2.30
C ASN A 220 -13.54 9.85 0.77
N VAL A 221 -12.37 9.98 0.12
CA VAL A 221 -12.27 9.76 -1.33
C VAL A 221 -12.62 8.31 -1.66
N ILE A 222 -12.03 7.33 -0.96
CA ILE A 222 -12.31 5.90 -1.16
C ILE A 222 -13.79 5.59 -0.87
N PHE A 223 -14.34 6.10 0.23
CA PHE A 223 -15.71 5.90 0.66
C PHE A 223 -16.71 6.33 -0.43
N ASN A 224 -16.49 7.50 -1.00
CA ASN A 224 -17.38 8.07 -2.02
C ASN A 224 -17.19 7.39 -3.39
N GLN A 225 -15.97 7.01 -3.74
CA GLN A 225 -15.70 6.35 -5.01
C GLN A 225 -16.11 4.88 -5.03
N LEU A 226 -16.06 4.18 -3.90
CA LEU A 226 -16.38 2.75 -3.76
C LEU A 226 -17.73 2.54 -3.07
N LYS A 227 -18.81 2.98 -3.72
CA LYS A 227 -20.17 2.95 -3.13
C LYS A 227 -20.63 1.55 -2.66
N LYS A 228 -20.17 0.47 -3.32
CA LYS A 228 -20.56 -0.92 -3.02
C LYS A 228 -19.66 -1.62 -1.98
N SER A 229 -18.68 -0.93 -1.41
CA SER A 229 -17.81 -1.51 -0.39
C SER A 229 -18.50 -1.53 0.97
N ASP A 230 -18.18 -2.52 1.80
CA ASP A 230 -18.49 -2.43 3.22
C ASP A 230 -17.53 -1.45 3.88
N LYS A 231 -18.08 -0.57 4.71
CA LYS A 231 -17.34 0.51 5.36
C LYS A 231 -17.47 0.33 6.85
N TYR A 232 -16.35 0.45 7.54
CA TYR A 232 -16.28 0.24 8.97
C TYR A 232 -15.56 1.39 9.66
N LEU A 233 -16.00 1.66 10.89
CA LEU A 233 -15.23 2.38 11.88
C LEU A 233 -14.72 1.38 12.91
N LEU A 234 -13.40 1.29 13.06
CA LEU A 234 -12.75 0.46 14.07
C LEU A 234 -12.30 1.34 15.24
N THR A 235 -12.80 1.03 16.43
CA THR A 235 -12.39 1.70 17.67
C THR A 235 -11.93 0.70 18.71
N LYS A 236 -11.11 1.17 19.66
CA LYS A 236 -10.66 0.39 20.82
C LYS A 236 -11.22 1.03 22.09
N ASN A 237 -11.93 0.25 22.89
CA ASN A 237 -12.46 0.69 24.19
C ASN A 237 -11.97 -0.26 25.29
N GLY A 238 -11.04 0.21 26.12
CA GLY A 238 -10.31 -0.64 27.06
C GLY A 238 -9.56 -1.74 26.33
N GLU A 239 -9.87 -2.99 26.64
CA GLU A 239 -9.28 -4.17 25.99
C GLU A 239 -10.08 -4.69 24.78
N LYS A 240 -11.29 -4.15 24.55
CA LYS A 240 -12.19 -4.61 23.49
C LYS A 240 -12.07 -3.75 22.24
N TYR A 241 -12.35 -4.36 21.09
CA TYR A 241 -12.43 -3.71 19.79
C TYR A 241 -13.89 -3.63 19.35
N LYS A 242 -14.31 -2.50 18.80
CA LYS A 242 -15.63 -2.34 18.20
C LYS A 242 -15.47 -2.09 16.72
N LEU A 243 -16.16 -2.89 15.89
CA LEU A 243 -16.26 -2.70 14.46
C LEU A 243 -17.69 -2.28 14.14
N GLU A 244 -17.86 -1.02 13.78
CA GLU A 244 -19.17 -0.46 13.45
C GLU A 244 -19.32 -0.36 11.94
N ALA A 245 -20.37 -0.98 11.38
CA ALA A 245 -20.68 -0.89 9.96
C ALA A 245 -21.34 0.46 9.64
N LEU A 246 -20.68 1.25 8.79
CA LEU A 246 -21.19 2.54 8.32
C LEU A 246 -22.05 2.34 7.07
N LYS A 247 -23.28 2.87 7.10
CA LYS A 247 -24.18 2.83 5.94
C LYS A 247 -23.71 3.82 4.89
N SER A 248 -23.61 3.35 3.66
CA SER A 248 -23.36 4.15 2.46
C SER A 248 -24.65 4.72 1.87
#